data_AF-A0A0B2UP56-F1
#
_entry.id   AF-A0A0B2UP56-F1
#
_cell.length_a   1.000
_cell.length_b   1.000
_cell.length_c   1.000
_cell.angle_alpha   90.00
_cell.angle_beta   90.00
_cell.angle_gamma   90.00
#
_symmetry.space_group_name_H-M   'P 1'
#
loop_
_entity.id
_entity.type
_entity.pdbx_description
1 polymer ?
#
loop_
_entity_poly.entity_id
_entity_poly.type
_entity_poly.pdbx_seq_one_letter_code
_entity_poly.pdbx_strand_id
1 'polypeptide(L)'
;MSIFRNSFFKNAEIRALMMSGSKNIGHERLKKHAKEFTEIMDKLIGGLESIEVVIEELKNAGKGHVALPKEQYNCPFRPSHMDQFASAMIERTLEWGEKKDRIETTQTAWTKIVLFVVEQMKEGYHEAVRQERRTRHQQMKTCNTWSSSHSSLGEMSTIPSSGATSTQQRDLMRRVKTVDNL
;
A
#
# COMPACT_ATOMS: atom_id res chain seq x y z
N MET A 1 -19.83 8.46 -5.44
CA MET A 1 -19.25 9.35 -4.40
C MET A 1 -19.72 9.06 -2.97
N SER A 2 -20.97 8.66 -2.73
CA SER A 2 -21.51 8.46 -1.37
C SER A 2 -20.77 7.38 -0.55
N ILE A 3 -20.34 6.28 -1.18
CA ILE A 3 -19.59 5.19 -0.53
C ILE A 3 -18.27 5.70 0.09
N PHE A 4 -17.43 6.36 -0.70
CA PHE A 4 -16.16 6.92 -0.22
C PHE A 4 -16.37 7.92 0.93
N ARG A 5 -17.37 8.80 0.82
CA ARG A 5 -17.70 9.72 1.91
C ARG A 5 -18.15 8.97 3.17
N ASN A 6 -18.93 7.90 3.05
CA ASN A 6 -19.29 7.06 4.19
C ASN A 6 -18.05 6.42 4.84
N SER A 7 -17.08 5.97 4.03
CA SER A 7 -15.81 5.43 4.57
C SER A 7 -14.99 6.46 5.34
N PHE A 8 -15.05 7.75 4.96
CA PHE A 8 -14.39 8.83 5.71
C PHE A 8 -14.99 9.06 7.09
N PHE A 9 -16.32 8.86 7.23
CA PHE A 9 -16.97 8.92 8.53
C PHE A 9 -16.64 7.70 9.40
N LYS A 10 -16.48 6.52 8.79
CA LYS A 10 -16.08 5.31 9.51
C LYS A 10 -14.64 5.34 10.02
N ASN A 11 -13.71 5.87 9.24
CA ASN A 11 -12.33 6.06 9.67
C ASN A 11 -11.74 7.35 9.09
N ALA A 12 -11.37 8.26 9.99
CA ALA A 12 -10.73 9.53 9.64
C ALA A 12 -9.37 9.34 8.93
N GLU A 13 -8.67 8.21 9.13
CA GLU A 13 -7.43 7.89 8.42
C GLU A 13 -7.67 7.67 6.92
N ILE A 14 -8.80 7.06 6.53
CA ILE A 14 -9.17 6.91 5.10
C ILE A 14 -9.33 8.29 4.47
N ARG A 15 -9.95 9.23 5.20
CA ARG A 15 -10.06 10.63 4.76
C ARG A 15 -8.68 11.28 4.66
N ALA A 16 -7.81 11.09 5.65
CA ALA A 16 -6.48 11.66 5.67
C ALA A 16 -5.62 11.17 4.49
N LEU A 17 -5.68 9.87 4.18
CA LEU A 17 -5.03 9.27 3.02
C LEU A 17 -5.56 9.86 1.71
N MET A 18 -6.87 9.84 1.52
CA MET A 18 -7.49 10.28 0.27
C MET A 18 -7.28 11.78 0.02
N MET A 19 -7.39 12.59 1.08
CA MET A 19 -7.34 14.04 1.00
C MET A 19 -5.95 14.62 1.27
N SER A 20 -4.90 13.79 1.32
CA SER A 20 -3.52 14.25 1.52
C SER A 20 -3.07 15.20 0.42
N GLY A 21 -2.31 16.23 0.81
CA GLY A 21 -1.82 17.30 -0.06
C GLY A 21 -2.74 18.53 -0.07
N SER A 22 -2.62 19.34 -1.12
CA SER A 22 -3.50 20.50 -1.30
C SER A 22 -4.95 20.07 -1.54
N LYS A 23 -5.91 20.97 -1.26
CA LYS A 23 -7.34 20.70 -1.43
C LYS A 23 -7.66 20.15 -2.82
N ASN A 24 -7.09 20.71 -3.88
CA ASN A 24 -7.36 20.28 -5.25
C ASN A 24 -6.83 18.86 -5.53
N ILE A 25 -5.62 18.54 -5.05
CA ILE A 25 -5.00 17.23 -5.23
C ILE A 25 -5.86 16.14 -4.58
N GLY A 26 -6.32 16.36 -3.34
CA GLY A 26 -7.17 15.40 -2.64
C GLY A 26 -8.50 15.15 -3.35
N HIS A 27 -9.14 16.20 -3.89
CA HIS A 27 -10.41 16.05 -4.61
C HIS A 27 -10.24 15.33 -5.95
N GLU A 28 -9.17 15.61 -6.70
CA GLU A 28 -8.87 14.90 -7.95
C GLU A 28 -8.55 13.42 -7.69
N ARG A 29 -7.81 13.11 -6.62
CA ARG A 29 -7.58 11.72 -6.20
C ARG A 29 -8.88 10.98 -5.88
N LEU A 30 -9.77 11.61 -5.12
CA LEU A 30 -11.08 11.06 -4.81
C LEU A 30 -11.93 10.86 -6.07
N LYS A 31 -11.94 11.82 -6.99
CA LYS A 31 -12.66 11.72 -8.26
C LYS A 31 -12.14 10.55 -9.10
N LYS A 32 -10.81 10.39 -9.18
CA LYS A 32 -10.16 9.28 -9.87
C LYS A 32 -10.55 7.93 -9.25
N HIS A 33 -10.45 7.79 -7.93
CA HIS A 33 -10.86 6.55 -7.24
C HIS A 33 -12.34 6.22 -7.45
N ALA A 34 -13.21 7.23 -7.38
CA ALA A 34 -14.62 7.02 -7.62
C ALA A 34 -14.90 6.57 -9.05
N LYS A 35 -14.21 7.15 -10.03
CA LYS A 35 -14.33 6.77 -11.44
C LYS A 35 -13.86 5.33 -11.66
N GLU A 36 -12.63 5.01 -11.27
CA GLU A 36 -12.04 3.68 -11.45
C GLU A 36 -12.87 2.59 -10.75
N PHE A 37 -13.32 2.86 -9.53
CA PHE A 37 -14.16 1.91 -8.81
C PHE A 37 -15.52 1.70 -9.48
N THR A 38 -16.15 2.77 -10.00
CA THR A 38 -17.39 2.65 -10.75
C THR A 38 -17.20 1.82 -12.02
N GLU A 39 -16.14 2.06 -12.79
CA GLU A 39 -15.84 1.30 -14.02
C GLU A 39 -15.67 -0.19 -13.75
N ILE A 40 -14.93 -0.56 -12.69
CA ILE A 40 -14.75 -1.97 -12.30
C ILE A 40 -16.07 -2.60 -11.83
N MET A 41 -16.86 -1.88 -11.03
CA MET A 41 -18.16 -2.38 -10.56
C MET A 41 -19.18 -2.54 -11.70
N ASP A 42 -19.18 -1.64 -12.68
CA ASP A 42 -20.05 -1.71 -13.85
C ASP A 42 -19.71 -2.93 -14.71
N LYS A 43 -18.42 -3.24 -14.89
CA LYS A 43 -17.97 -4.48 -15.55
C LYS A 43 -18.40 -5.73 -14.78
N LEU A 44 -18.22 -5.72 -13.45
CA LEU A 44 -18.57 -6.84 -12.57
C LEU A 44 -20.07 -7.13 -12.59
N ILE A 45 -20.91 -6.10 -12.43
CA ILE A 45 -22.37 -6.24 -12.33
C ILE A 45 -22.99 -6.41 -13.71
N GLY A 46 -22.49 -5.68 -14.71
CA GLY A 46 -22.98 -5.73 -16.08
C GLY A 46 -22.59 -7.00 -16.83
N GLY A 47 -21.63 -7.78 -16.32
CA GLY A 47 -21.16 -9.02 -16.96
C GLY A 47 -20.54 -8.78 -18.34
N LEU A 48 -20.00 -7.58 -18.57
CA LEU A 48 -19.47 -7.14 -19.87
C LEU A 48 -18.09 -7.72 -20.18
N GLU A 49 -17.40 -8.22 -19.16
CA GLU A 49 -16.06 -8.83 -19.25
C GLU A 49 -16.04 -10.16 -18.50
N SER A 50 -15.05 -11.01 -18.80
CA SER A 50 -14.86 -12.24 -18.04
C SER A 50 -14.47 -11.90 -16.59
N ILE A 51 -14.90 -12.72 -15.64
CA ILE A 51 -14.66 -12.47 -14.22
C ILE A 51 -13.16 -12.42 -13.91
N GLU A 52 -12.34 -13.16 -14.66
CA GLU A 52 -10.87 -13.18 -14.54
C GLU A 52 -10.25 -11.80 -14.85
N VAL A 53 -10.77 -11.10 -15.86
CA VAL A 53 -10.32 -9.73 -16.19
C VAL A 53 -10.64 -8.78 -15.04
N VAL A 54 -11.87 -8.84 -14.53
CA VAL A 54 -12.32 -8.01 -13.40
C VAL A 54 -11.51 -8.32 -12.14
N ILE A 55 -11.21 -9.59 -11.87
CA ILE A 55 -10.34 -10.02 -10.76
C ILE A 55 -8.95 -9.38 -10.88
N GLU A 56 -8.35 -9.39 -12.06
CA GLU A 56 -7.02 -8.81 -12.25
C GLU A 56 -7.05 -7.27 -12.11
N GLU A 57 -8.10 -6.59 -12.57
CA GLU A 57 -8.29 -5.15 -12.34
C GLU A 57 -8.41 -4.82 -10.84
N LEU A 58 -9.18 -5.61 -10.08
CA LEU A 58 -9.31 -5.47 -8.63
C LEU A 58 -7.98 -5.70 -7.92
N LYS A 59 -7.23 -6.74 -8.32
CA LYS A 59 -5.89 -7.00 -7.79
C LYS A 59 -4.95 -5.84 -8.09
N ASN A 60 -4.97 -5.30 -9.30
CA ASN A 60 -4.14 -4.15 -9.69
C ASN A 60 -4.49 -2.87 -8.93
N ALA A 61 -5.79 -2.60 -8.70
CA ALA A 61 -6.23 -1.53 -7.81
C ALA A 61 -5.68 -1.72 -6.39
N GLY A 62 -5.69 -2.96 -5.87
CA GLY A 62 -5.07 -3.33 -4.61
C GLY A 62 -3.56 -3.07 -4.54
N LYS A 63 -2.82 -3.52 -5.56
CA LYS A 63 -1.35 -3.33 -5.70
C LYS A 63 -0.98 -1.83 -5.64
N GLY A 64 -1.79 -0.96 -6.24
CA GLY A 64 -1.57 0.49 -6.25
C GLY A 64 -1.48 1.14 -4.86
N HIS A 65 -2.07 0.52 -3.84
CA HIS A 65 -2.05 1.02 -2.46
C HIS A 65 -0.74 0.69 -1.70
N VAL A 66 0.11 -0.20 -2.23
CA VAL A 66 1.45 -0.48 -1.68
C VAL A 66 2.46 0.61 -2.08
N ALA A 67 2.28 1.19 -3.28
CA ALA A 67 3.20 2.16 -3.87
C ALA A 67 3.15 3.56 -3.24
N LEU A 68 2.42 3.74 -2.13
CA LEU A 68 2.30 5.03 -1.46
C LEU A 68 3.54 5.28 -0.58
N PRO A 69 4.38 6.29 -0.90
CA PRO A 69 5.55 6.61 -0.09
C PRO A 69 5.10 6.97 1.32
N LYS A 70 5.77 6.40 2.33
CA LYS A 70 5.46 6.65 3.75
C LYS A 70 5.63 8.12 4.12
N GLU A 71 6.46 8.84 3.36
CA GLU A 71 6.77 10.25 3.53
C GLU A 71 5.69 11.16 2.92
N GLN A 72 4.88 10.66 1.97
CA GLN A 72 3.85 11.43 1.28
C GLN A 72 2.51 11.46 2.05
N TYR A 73 2.30 10.52 2.97
CA TYR A 73 1.06 10.39 3.72
C TYR A 73 1.35 10.26 5.21
N ASN A 74 0.68 11.07 6.03
CA ASN A 74 0.88 11.09 7.48
C ASN A 74 0.46 9.79 8.20
N CYS A 75 -0.19 8.86 7.50
CA CYS A 75 -0.46 7.51 7.98
C CYS A 75 -0.22 6.48 6.87
N PRO A 76 0.28 5.27 7.19
CA PRO A 76 0.48 4.22 6.21
C PRO A 76 -0.85 3.57 5.83
N PHE A 77 -0.97 3.17 4.56
CA PHE A 77 -2.10 2.34 4.14
C PHE A 77 -2.03 0.95 4.80
N ARG A 78 -3.18 0.41 5.21
CA ARG A 78 -3.34 -0.92 5.82
C ARG A 78 -4.54 -1.63 5.19
N PRO A 79 -4.51 -2.97 5.06
CA PRO A 79 -5.65 -3.75 4.57
C PRO A 79 -6.96 -3.47 5.33
N SER A 80 -6.89 -3.15 6.62
CA SER A 80 -8.06 -2.78 7.43
C SER A 80 -8.83 -1.57 6.92
N HIS A 81 -8.19 -0.66 6.16
CA HIS A 81 -8.90 0.43 5.48
C HIS A 81 -9.85 -0.10 4.40
N MET A 82 -9.50 -1.20 3.74
CA MET A 82 -10.37 -1.85 2.76
C MET A 82 -11.54 -2.57 3.45
N ASP A 83 -11.34 -3.16 4.62
CA ASP A 83 -12.43 -3.78 5.41
C ASP A 83 -13.43 -2.72 5.92
N GLN A 84 -12.92 -1.54 6.33
CA GLN A 84 -13.76 -0.40 6.69
C GLN A 84 -14.49 0.19 5.48
N PHE A 85 -13.85 0.22 4.30
CA PHE A 85 -14.49 0.59 3.05
C PHE A 85 -15.59 -0.40 2.66
N ALA A 86 -15.36 -1.71 2.79
CA ALA A 86 -16.38 -2.75 2.57
C ALA A 86 -17.59 -2.50 3.47
N SER A 87 -17.33 -2.28 4.77
CA SER A 87 -18.38 -1.97 5.75
C SER A 87 -19.16 -0.71 5.36
N ALA A 88 -18.48 0.34 4.92
CA ALA A 88 -19.11 1.57 4.45
C ALA A 88 -19.99 1.34 3.21
N MET A 89 -19.55 0.48 2.29
CA MET A 89 -20.29 0.15 1.07
C MET A 89 -21.52 -0.69 1.36
N ILE A 90 -21.42 -1.71 2.22
CA ILE A 90 -22.54 -2.56 2.65
C ILE A 90 -23.66 -1.73 3.29
N GLU A 91 -23.31 -0.73 4.11
CA GLU A 91 -24.31 0.19 4.66
C GLU A 91 -25.01 1.01 3.57
N ARG A 92 -24.27 1.42 2.53
CA ARG A 92 -24.87 2.14 1.40
C ARG A 92 -25.80 1.24 0.59
N THR A 93 -25.55 -0.07 0.49
CA THR A 93 -26.40 -0.98 -0.28
C THR A 93 -27.78 -1.17 0.35
N LEU A 94 -27.91 -1.00 1.67
CA LEU A 94 -29.21 -1.02 2.38
C LEU A 94 -30.18 0.08 1.90
N GLU A 95 -29.65 1.12 1.27
CA GLU A 95 -30.45 2.24 0.76
C GLU A 95 -30.72 2.15 -0.74
N TRP A 96 -30.20 1.14 -1.43
CA TRP A 96 -30.36 0.96 -2.87
C TRP A 96 -31.64 0.21 -3.22
N GLY A 97 -32.12 0.41 -4.45
CA GLY A 97 -33.37 -0.19 -4.94
C GLY A 97 -34.64 0.37 -4.31
N GLU A 98 -35.78 -0.08 -4.83
CA GLU A 98 -37.09 0.25 -4.26
C GLU A 98 -37.25 -0.40 -2.88
N LYS A 99 -38.03 0.23 -1.99
CA LYS A 99 -38.22 -0.27 -0.61
C LYS A 99 -38.72 -1.71 -0.56
N LYS A 100 -39.54 -2.13 -1.52
CA LYS A 100 -40.11 -3.48 -1.62
C LYS A 100 -39.06 -4.55 -1.95
N ASP A 101 -37.98 -4.16 -2.61
CA ASP A 101 -36.93 -5.08 -3.08
C ASP A 101 -35.77 -5.18 -2.07
N ARG A 102 -35.78 -4.38 -1.00
CA ARG A 102 -34.77 -4.39 0.08
C ARG A 102 -35.02 -5.53 1.06
N ILE A 103 -34.87 -6.75 0.57
CA ILE A 103 -35.06 -7.97 1.36
C ILE A 103 -33.72 -8.62 1.71
N GLU A 104 -33.73 -9.49 2.71
CA GLU A 104 -32.53 -10.18 3.21
C GLU A 104 -31.72 -10.83 2.09
N THR A 105 -32.37 -11.54 1.16
CA THR A 105 -31.70 -12.20 0.02
C THR A 105 -30.90 -11.23 -0.83
N THR A 106 -31.48 -10.08 -1.19
CA THR A 106 -30.78 -9.05 -1.99
C THR A 106 -29.63 -8.42 -1.22
N GLN A 107 -29.81 -8.20 0.09
CA GLN A 107 -28.76 -7.66 0.93
C GLN A 107 -27.61 -8.66 1.13
N THR A 108 -27.91 -9.95 1.25
CA THR A 108 -26.90 -11.02 1.27
C THR A 108 -26.12 -11.05 -0.04
N ALA A 109 -26.79 -10.90 -1.18
CA ALA A 109 -26.12 -10.84 -2.48
C ALA A 109 -25.15 -9.64 -2.57
N TRP A 110 -25.61 -8.44 -2.20
CA TRP A 110 -24.74 -7.25 -2.14
C TRP A 110 -23.55 -7.45 -1.21
N THR A 111 -23.77 -8.03 -0.03
CA THR A 111 -22.70 -8.33 0.93
C THR A 111 -21.65 -9.25 0.30
N LYS A 112 -22.07 -10.33 -0.39
CA LYS A 112 -21.14 -11.23 -1.08
C LYS A 112 -20.36 -10.54 -2.19
N ILE A 113 -20.99 -9.68 -2.98
CA ILE A 113 -20.34 -8.91 -4.04
C ILE A 113 -19.26 -7.98 -3.44
N VAL A 114 -19.61 -7.22 -2.40
CA VAL A 114 -18.67 -6.29 -1.76
C VAL A 114 -17.49 -7.02 -1.12
N LEU A 115 -17.76 -8.13 -0.42
CA LEU A 115 -16.71 -8.97 0.17
C LEU A 115 -15.79 -9.54 -0.90
N PHE A 116 -16.34 -10.03 -2.01
CA PHE A 116 -15.54 -10.50 -3.14
C PHE A 116 -14.61 -9.41 -3.68
N VAL A 117 -15.16 -8.23 -3.98
CA VAL A 117 -14.41 -7.07 -4.49
C VAL A 117 -13.24 -6.70 -3.60
N VAL A 118 -13.49 -6.52 -2.30
CA VAL A 118 -12.45 -6.13 -1.33
C VAL A 118 -11.46 -7.26 -1.08
N GLU A 119 -11.88 -8.52 -1.14
CA GLU A 119 -10.96 -9.64 -1.00
C GLU A 119 -9.95 -9.70 -2.16
N GLN A 120 -10.40 -9.50 -3.41
CA GLN A 120 -9.48 -9.44 -4.56
C GLN A 120 -8.50 -8.26 -4.46
N MET A 121 -8.97 -7.09 -4.00
CA MET A 121 -8.08 -5.95 -3.75
C MET A 121 -7.04 -6.24 -2.67
N LYS A 122 -7.44 -6.87 -1.55
CA LYS A 122 -6.50 -7.28 -0.49
C LYS A 122 -5.50 -8.31 -1.00
N GLU A 123 -5.92 -9.27 -1.81
CA GLU A 123 -5.02 -10.26 -2.40
C GLU A 123 -3.91 -9.58 -3.22
N GLY A 124 -4.30 -8.66 -4.12
CA GLY A 124 -3.36 -7.88 -4.91
C GLY A 124 -2.42 -7.02 -4.05
N TYR A 125 -2.94 -6.36 -3.01
CA TYR A 125 -2.12 -5.63 -2.05
C TYR A 125 -1.06 -6.54 -1.39
N HIS A 126 -1.48 -7.70 -0.87
CA HIS A 126 -0.58 -8.64 -0.22
C HIS A 126 0.46 -9.22 -1.18
N GLU A 127 0.09 -9.43 -2.43
CA GLU A 127 1.00 -9.86 -3.49
C GLU A 127 2.10 -8.83 -3.75
N ALA A 128 1.73 -7.56 -3.91
CA ALA A 128 2.68 -6.48 -4.09
C ALA A 128 3.62 -6.32 -2.88
N VAL A 129 3.10 -6.39 -1.65
CA VAL A 129 3.95 -6.36 -0.44
C VAL A 129 4.95 -7.53 -0.42
N ARG A 130 4.50 -8.74 -0.78
CA ARG A 130 5.39 -9.92 -0.88
C ARG A 130 6.46 -9.71 -1.95
N GLN A 131 6.10 -9.14 -3.10
CA GLN A 131 7.03 -8.89 -4.21
C GLN A 131 8.07 -7.82 -3.85
N GLU A 132 7.67 -6.73 -3.19
CA GLU A 132 8.59 -5.68 -2.74
C GLU A 132 9.62 -6.24 -1.74
N ARG A 133 9.18 -7.07 -0.79
CA ARG A 133 10.08 -7.74 0.17
C ARG A 133 11.09 -8.65 -0.53
N ARG A 134 10.64 -9.44 -1.52
CA ARG A 134 11.53 -10.32 -2.30
C ARG A 134 12.56 -9.49 -3.09
N THR A 135 12.13 -8.42 -3.73
CA THR A 135 12.99 -7.54 -4.53
C THR A 135 14.04 -6.86 -3.66
N ARG A 136 13.66 -6.33 -2.48
CA ARG A 136 14.61 -5.74 -1.52
C ARG A 136 15.64 -6.76 -1.04
N HIS A 137 15.21 -7.99 -0.73
CA HIS A 137 16.13 -9.06 -0.31
C HIS A 137 17.11 -9.44 -1.41
N GLN A 138 16.66 -9.51 -2.67
CA GLN A 138 17.52 -9.77 -3.82
C GLN A 138 18.53 -8.63 -4.03
N GLN A 139 18.10 -7.36 -3.94
CA GLN A 139 19.00 -6.20 -4.05
C GLN A 139 20.09 -6.18 -2.98
N MET A 140 19.75 -6.52 -1.73
CA MET A 140 20.73 -6.63 -0.64
C MET A 140 21.74 -7.76 -0.90
N LYS A 141 21.28 -8.92 -1.39
CA LYS A 141 22.16 -10.02 -1.77
C LYS A 141 23.11 -9.63 -2.90
N THR A 142 22.62 -9.00 -3.96
CA THR A 142 23.46 -8.56 -5.08
C THR A 142 24.48 -7.50 -4.68
N CYS A 143 24.12 -6.56 -3.80
CA CYS A 143 25.04 -5.54 -3.28
C CYS A 143 26.16 -6.16 -2.42
N ASN A 144 25.81 -7.13 -1.57
CA ASN A 144 26.77 -7.84 -0.75
C ASN A 144 27.72 -8.69 -1.60
N THR A 145 27.23 -9.36 -2.66
CA THR A 145 28.07 -10.13 -3.58
C THR A 145 29.06 -9.23 -4.33
N TRP A 146 28.61 -8.08 -4.85
CA TRP A 146 29.52 -7.11 -5.49
C TRP A 146 30.62 -6.65 -4.54
N SER A 147 30.24 -6.29 -3.30
CA SER A 147 31.21 -5.87 -2.27
C SER A 147 32.24 -6.97 -1.96
N SER A 148 31.81 -8.22 -1.82
CA SER A 148 32.74 -9.35 -1.60
C SER A 148 33.65 -9.64 -2.80
N SER A 149 33.16 -9.48 -4.03
CA SER A 149 33.97 -9.70 -5.24
C SER A 149 35.05 -8.63 -5.45
N HIS A 150 34.83 -7.39 -5.01
CA HIS A 150 35.86 -6.33 -5.06
C HIS A 150 36.83 -6.33 -3.87
N SER A 151 36.46 -6.93 -2.73
CA SER A 151 37.39 -7.14 -1.61
C SER A 151 38.40 -8.28 -1.84
N SER A 152 38.21 -9.12 -2.86
CA SER A 152 39.09 -10.26 -3.16
C SER A 152 40.26 -9.96 -4.11
N LEU A 153 40.41 -8.72 -4.61
CA LEU A 153 41.46 -8.32 -5.56
C LEU A 153 42.55 -7.42 -4.95
N GLY A 154 42.65 -7.35 -3.62
CA GLY A 154 43.55 -6.42 -2.93
C GLY A 154 44.36 -7.04 -1.79
N GLU A 155 45.03 -8.18 -1.99
CA GLU A 155 46.08 -8.63 -1.08
C GLU A 155 47.31 -9.14 -1.83
N MET A 156 48.27 -8.25 -2.06
CA MET A 156 49.66 -8.64 -2.26
C MET A 156 50.60 -7.48 -1.89
N SER A 157 51.01 -7.42 -0.61
CA SER A 157 52.43 -7.29 -0.18
C SER A 157 52.59 -6.97 1.30
N THR A 158 53.10 -7.98 2.03
CA THR A 158 54.21 -7.95 3.01
C THR A 158 54.36 -6.80 4.04
N ILE A 159 54.19 -7.20 5.31
CA ILE A 159 54.64 -6.67 6.62
C ILE A 159 56.21 -6.69 6.69
N PRO A 160 56.94 -5.81 7.43
CA PRO A 160 56.85 -5.83 8.91
C PRO A 160 57.13 -4.61 9.81
N SER A 161 56.43 -4.70 10.96
CA SER A 161 56.83 -4.47 12.36
C SER A 161 57.11 -3.05 12.87
N SER A 162 56.31 -2.57 13.83
CA SER A 162 56.70 -2.43 15.25
C SER A 162 55.70 -1.59 16.08
N GLY A 163 55.45 -2.00 17.34
CA GLY A 163 55.17 -1.06 18.44
C GLY A 163 53.74 -0.88 18.96
N ALA A 164 53.50 -1.44 20.15
CA ALA A 164 52.82 -0.83 21.30
C ALA A 164 51.26 -0.76 21.42
N THR A 165 50.80 -1.43 22.51
CA THR A 165 49.83 -1.00 23.53
C THR A 165 48.32 -0.86 23.23
N SER A 166 47.60 -1.88 23.74
CA SER A 166 46.35 -1.87 24.51
C SER A 166 45.43 -0.62 24.58
N THR A 167 44.13 -0.92 24.38
CA THR A 167 42.95 -0.27 24.99
C THR A 167 42.49 1.07 24.41
N GLN A 168 41.58 1.02 23.43
CA GLN A 168 40.38 1.89 23.37
C GLN A 168 39.49 1.51 22.18
N GLN A 169 38.61 0.52 22.38
CA GLN A 169 37.51 0.22 21.46
C GLN A 169 36.20 0.55 22.19
N ARG A 170 35.81 1.83 22.16
CA ARG A 170 34.46 2.36 22.47
C ARG A 170 34.53 3.89 22.53
N ASP A 171 34.63 4.59 21.38
CA ASP A 171 34.12 5.98 21.30
C ASP A 171 34.06 6.60 19.88
N LEU A 172 33.62 5.84 18.87
CA LEU A 172 33.45 6.39 17.51
C LEU A 172 32.03 6.26 16.95
N MET A 173 31.02 6.54 17.78
CA MET A 173 29.62 6.66 17.34
C MET A 173 28.88 7.85 17.95
N ARG A 174 29.58 8.93 18.30
CA ARG A 174 28.91 10.13 18.82
C ARG A 174 29.62 11.44 18.48
N ARG A 175 29.78 11.77 17.19
CA ARG A 175 30.05 13.16 16.78
C ARG A 175 29.87 13.40 15.27
N VAL A 176 28.62 13.41 14.80
CA VAL A 176 28.22 14.22 13.63
C VAL A 176 26.82 14.78 13.93
N LYS A 177 26.79 15.83 14.74
CA LYS A 177 25.74 16.86 14.72
C LYS A 177 26.47 18.18 14.58
N THR A 178 26.82 18.53 13.36
CA THR A 178 27.13 19.91 12.97
C THR A 178 25.83 20.48 12.41
N VAL A 179 25.20 21.30 13.24
CA VAL A 179 24.17 22.26 12.83
C VAL A 179 24.94 23.55 12.59
N ASP A 180 25.15 23.90 11.33
CA ASP A 180 25.45 25.26 10.91
C ASP A 180 24.38 25.62 9.87
N ASN A 181 23.45 26.49 10.26
CA ASN A 181 23.02 27.62 9.42
C ASN A 181 22.12 28.54 10.26
N LEU A 182 22.62 29.78 10.31
CA LEU A 182 22.12 31.05 10.85
C LEU A 182 20.59 31.21 10.95
#